data_AF-A0A3M1XRG4-F1
#
_entry.id   AF-A0A3M1XRG4-F1
#
_cell.length_a   1.000
_cell.length_b   1.000
_cell.length_c   1.000
_cell.angle_alpha   90.00
_cell.angle_beta   90.00
_cell.angle_gamma   90.00
#
_symmetry.space_group_name_H-M   'P 1'
#
loop_
_entity.id
_entity.type
_entity.pdbx_description
1 polymer ?
#
loop_
_entity_poly.entity_id
_entity_poly.type
_entity_poly.pdbx_seq_one_letter_code
_entity_poly.pdbx_strand_id
1 'polypeptide(L)'
;MLGWGSCFQEKFSLVRSDGNKRMEPPCRSWLHCSQAHGALAGEAGSGWPHFSHTSGRGRSLPQPFQKEEGCIMNHRLIRITLILAVFCLAWTTMLWAQEEEQETRIEQKEVPQAVLDAFHKAYPGAEKITFSREEENGQTKYEISFTVKGKKKEVSYAPDGKVLEVEEEIGLEEIPRTIIDLIKSHTTAFKILKAEKITEGDFEGYELKFEYTRKGKTRVREVLFDAQGNKVQQPERGNSENERD
;
A
#
# COMPACT_ATOMS: atom_id res chain seq x y z
N MET A 1 -11.69 -55.54 -39.35
CA MET A 1 -11.98 -55.36 -40.79
C MET A 1 -12.92 -54.16 -40.85
N LEU A 2 -12.62 -53.00 -41.42
CA LEU A 2 -11.64 -52.56 -42.42
C LEU A 2 -11.22 -51.13 -42.04
N GLY A 3 -9.91 -50.86 -42.05
CA GLY A 3 -9.37 -49.51 -42.00
C GLY A 3 -8.73 -49.16 -43.34
N TRP A 4 -9.03 -47.96 -43.84
CA TRP A 4 -8.34 -47.23 -44.91
C TRP A 4 -8.26 -45.78 -44.35
N GLY A 5 -7.12 -45.17 -44.07
CA GLY A 5 -6.01 -44.81 -44.96
C GLY A 5 -6.40 -43.54 -45.74
N SER A 6 -5.63 -42.46 -45.92
CA SER A 6 -4.32 -41.99 -45.49
C SER A 6 -4.22 -40.53 -45.99
N CYS A 7 -3.33 -39.73 -45.40
CA CYS A 7 -2.47 -38.74 -46.08
C CYS A 7 -3.10 -37.54 -46.84
N PHE A 8 -2.87 -36.31 -46.35
CA PHE A 8 -2.29 -35.27 -47.20
C PHE A 8 -1.51 -34.24 -46.36
N GLN A 9 -0.31 -33.96 -46.85
CA GLN A 9 0.76 -33.18 -46.24
C GLN A 9 0.78 -31.76 -46.81
N GLU A 10 1.40 -30.84 -46.05
CA GLU A 10 2.06 -29.60 -46.50
C GLU A 10 1.25 -28.41 -47.06
N LYS A 11 1.38 -27.29 -46.36
CA LYS A 11 1.97 -26.07 -46.94
C LYS A 11 2.68 -25.25 -45.86
N PHE A 12 3.98 -25.50 -45.75
CA PHE A 12 4.94 -24.52 -45.25
C PHE A 12 5.14 -23.49 -46.37
N SER A 13 4.95 -22.21 -46.10
CA SER A 13 5.46 -21.13 -46.95
C SER A 13 6.35 -20.23 -46.13
N LEU A 14 7.66 -20.35 -46.41
CA LEU A 14 8.69 -19.38 -46.07
C LEU A 14 8.33 -18.00 -46.61
N VAL A 15 8.58 -16.96 -45.81
CA VAL A 15 8.95 -15.63 -46.31
C VAL A 15 10.26 -15.24 -45.62
N ARG A 16 11.30 -14.97 -46.43
CA ARG A 16 12.58 -14.37 -46.02
C ARG A 16 13.04 -13.36 -47.07
N SER A 17 13.73 -12.33 -46.55
CA SER A 17 14.48 -11.21 -47.16
C SER A 17 13.62 -10.15 -47.87
N ASP A 18 13.86 -8.84 -47.72
CA ASP A 18 15.10 -8.05 -47.62
C ASP A 18 14.99 -7.00 -46.48
N GLY A 19 16.04 -6.51 -45.80
CA GLY A 19 17.34 -6.08 -46.31
C GLY A 19 17.34 -4.55 -46.54
N ASN A 20 17.39 -3.73 -45.48
CA ASN A 20 17.95 -2.38 -45.62
C ASN A 20 18.58 -1.87 -44.32
N LYS A 21 19.90 -1.68 -44.38
CA LYS A 21 20.72 -0.97 -43.40
C LYS A 21 20.71 0.51 -43.77
N ARG A 22 20.51 1.42 -42.80
CA ARG A 22 21.19 2.72 -42.89
C ARG A 22 21.45 3.30 -41.50
N MET A 23 22.73 3.56 -41.27
CA MET A 23 23.32 4.23 -40.11
C MET A 23 22.98 5.72 -40.06
N GLU A 24 23.18 6.27 -38.86
CA GLU A 24 23.03 7.62 -38.29
C GLU A 24 23.77 8.78 -39.04
N PRO A 25 24.01 9.96 -38.41
CA PRO A 25 23.13 11.09 -38.04
C PRO A 25 23.59 12.38 -38.78
N PRO A 26 23.18 13.61 -38.38
CA PRO A 26 24.06 14.35 -37.47
C PRO A 26 23.40 15.37 -36.51
N CYS A 27 24.12 15.64 -35.42
CA CYS A 27 24.04 16.85 -34.61
C CYS A 27 24.09 18.14 -35.44
N ARG A 28 23.37 19.18 -35.03
CA ARG A 28 23.77 20.59 -35.28
C ARG A 28 23.34 21.50 -34.12
N SER A 29 24.37 21.96 -33.40
CA SER A 29 24.44 23.17 -32.59
C SER A 29 24.19 24.43 -33.43
N TRP A 30 23.52 25.45 -32.91
CA TRP A 30 23.78 26.87 -33.29
C TRP A 30 23.55 27.80 -32.08
N LEU A 31 24.66 28.36 -31.60
CA LEU A 31 24.72 29.68 -30.94
C LEU A 31 24.64 30.76 -32.03
N HIS A 32 23.86 31.82 -31.82
CA HIS A 32 24.28 33.25 -31.81
C HIS A 32 23.16 34.24 -32.16
N CYS A 33 23.08 35.27 -31.32
CA CYS A 33 23.04 36.71 -31.63
C CYS A 33 21.92 37.28 -32.52
N SER A 34 21.14 38.22 -31.98
CA SER A 34 21.18 39.63 -32.45
C SER A 34 20.32 40.53 -31.57
N GLN A 35 20.94 41.63 -31.12
CA GLN A 35 20.33 42.84 -30.59
C GLN A 35 19.47 43.57 -31.63
N ALA A 36 18.49 44.35 -31.16
CA ALA A 36 18.18 45.75 -31.54
C ALA A 36 16.93 46.19 -30.73
N HIS A 37 17.00 47.12 -29.77
CA HIS A 37 17.16 48.58 -29.81
C HIS A 37 15.93 49.39 -30.26
N GLY A 38 15.53 50.34 -29.39
CA GLY A 38 14.60 51.47 -29.62
C GLY A 38 13.61 51.63 -28.44
N ALA A 39 13.95 52.26 -27.30
CA ALA A 39 14.04 53.71 -27.02
C ALA A 39 12.73 54.46 -27.40
N LEU A 40 12.04 55.19 -26.52
CA LEU A 40 12.40 56.48 -25.89
C LEU A 40 11.46 56.76 -24.68
N ALA A 41 11.99 57.12 -23.50
CA ALA A 41 12.07 58.48 -22.91
C ALA A 41 10.75 58.96 -22.23
N GLY A 42 10.71 59.67 -21.09
CA GLY A 42 11.71 60.37 -20.28
C GLY A 42 11.28 60.43 -18.80
N GLU A 43 12.23 60.61 -17.88
CA GLU A 43 12.59 61.88 -17.18
C GLU A 43 11.72 62.10 -15.92
N ALA A 44 12.18 62.55 -14.75
CA ALA A 44 13.44 63.07 -14.23
C ALA A 44 13.48 62.70 -12.72
N GLY A 45 14.64 62.45 -12.09
CA GLY A 45 15.50 63.48 -11.47
C GLY A 45 14.90 63.96 -10.13
N SER A 46 15.58 64.06 -8.99
CA SER A 46 16.98 63.99 -8.59
C SER A 46 17.01 64.38 -7.10
N GLY A 47 18.03 63.97 -6.34
CA GLY A 47 18.52 64.77 -5.21
C GLY A 47 18.32 64.20 -3.80
N TRP A 48 19.34 63.48 -3.34
CA TRP A 48 19.83 63.50 -1.94
C TRP A 48 20.52 64.87 -1.71
N PRO A 49 20.76 65.40 -0.47
CA PRO A 49 21.37 64.66 0.66
C PRO A 49 21.07 65.13 2.12
N HIS A 50 21.60 64.33 3.07
CA HIS A 50 22.17 64.56 4.42
C HIS A 50 21.93 65.83 5.29
N PHE A 51 22.18 65.60 6.61
CA PHE A 51 22.44 66.53 7.74
C PHE A 51 21.18 67.15 8.42
N SER A 52 21.04 67.35 9.75
CA SER A 52 21.76 67.02 10.99
C SER A 52 20.94 67.55 12.19
N HIS A 53 21.12 66.94 13.37
CA HIS A 53 21.05 67.49 14.75
C HIS A 53 20.20 68.75 15.07
N THR A 54 19.37 68.70 16.13
CA THR A 54 19.64 69.29 17.48
C THR A 54 18.37 69.52 18.32
N SER A 55 18.54 69.30 19.63
CA SER A 55 18.00 70.04 20.80
C SER A 55 16.50 70.31 20.95
N GLY A 56 15.97 69.90 22.11
CA GLY A 56 14.59 70.13 22.52
C GLY A 56 14.33 71.37 23.38
N ARG A 57 13.10 71.46 23.91
CA ARG A 57 12.77 71.97 25.26
C ARG A 57 11.26 71.84 25.54
N GLY A 58 10.95 71.15 26.64
CA GLY A 58 10.07 71.60 27.72
C GLY A 58 8.56 71.77 27.47
N ARG A 59 7.78 70.97 28.21
CA ARG A 59 6.83 71.54 29.19
C ARG A 59 6.23 70.50 30.17
N SER A 60 6.37 70.85 31.45
CA SER A 60 5.47 70.64 32.61
C SER A 60 4.93 69.24 32.97
N LEU A 61 5.36 68.79 34.16
CA LEU A 61 4.70 67.89 35.13
C LEU A 61 3.33 68.49 35.61
N PRO A 62 2.42 67.80 36.35
CA PRO A 62 2.70 66.71 37.30
C PRO A 62 1.60 65.65 37.60
N GLN A 63 1.97 64.76 38.53
CA GLN A 63 1.21 63.93 39.50
C GLN A 63 0.93 62.45 39.16
N PRO A 64 1.05 61.57 40.18
CA PRO A 64 1.27 60.14 40.00
C PRO A 64 -0.04 59.36 40.10
N PHE A 65 -0.32 58.55 39.09
CA PHE A 65 -1.33 57.49 39.20
C PHE A 65 -0.59 56.17 39.39
N GLN A 66 -0.77 55.58 40.57
CA GLN A 66 -0.25 54.27 40.95
C GLN A 66 -0.74 53.25 39.93
N LYS A 67 0.15 52.76 39.07
CA LYS A 67 -0.16 51.69 38.13
C LYS A 67 -0.04 50.39 38.89
N GLU A 68 -1.19 49.82 39.23
CA GLU A 68 -1.27 48.48 39.80
C GLU A 68 -0.49 47.50 38.92
N GLU A 69 0.42 46.75 39.53
CA GLU A 69 1.13 45.63 38.89
C GLU A 69 0.16 44.47 38.72
N GLY A 70 -0.80 44.63 37.81
CA GLY A 70 -1.54 43.52 37.23
C GLY A 70 -0.53 42.67 36.46
N CYS A 71 -0.31 41.45 36.93
CA CYS A 71 0.45 40.43 36.23
C CYS A 71 -0.19 40.23 34.84
N ILE A 72 0.37 40.89 33.82
CA ILE A 72 0.05 40.60 32.42
C ILE A 72 0.64 39.22 32.16
N MET A 73 -0.10 38.17 32.52
CA MET A 73 0.17 36.84 32.05
C MET A 73 0.23 36.93 30.53
N ASN A 74 1.41 36.66 29.99
CA ASN A 74 1.69 36.81 28.58
C ASN A 74 0.64 36.01 27.80
N HIS A 75 -0.25 36.68 27.06
CA HIS A 75 -1.39 36.06 26.38
C HIS A 75 -0.99 34.93 25.43
N ARG A 76 0.30 34.91 25.00
CA ARG A 76 0.92 33.83 24.23
C ARG A 76 1.08 32.53 25.04
N LEU A 77 1.39 32.61 26.33
CA LEU A 77 1.51 31.44 27.22
C LEU A 77 0.15 30.85 27.57
N ILE A 78 -0.89 31.67 27.74
CA ILE A 78 -2.28 31.22 27.98
C ILE A 78 -2.87 30.54 26.74
N ARG A 79 -2.60 31.08 25.54
CA ARG A 79 -3.06 30.47 24.27
C ARG A 79 -2.36 29.14 23.97
N ILE A 80 -1.06 29.02 24.28
CA ILE A 80 -0.31 27.76 24.14
C ILE A 80 -0.81 26.71 25.14
N THR A 81 -1.08 27.09 26.39
CA THR A 81 -1.63 26.15 27.39
C THR A 81 -3.05 25.70 27.05
N LEU A 82 -3.90 26.56 26.49
CA LEU A 82 -5.23 26.14 26.01
C LEU A 82 -5.17 25.25 24.76
N ILE A 83 -4.25 25.52 23.82
CA ILE A 83 -4.06 24.65 22.64
C ILE A 83 -3.51 23.28 23.05
N LEU A 84 -2.55 23.23 23.99
CA LEU A 84 -2.02 21.97 24.53
C LEU A 84 -3.06 21.20 25.34
N ALA A 85 -3.91 21.88 26.12
CA ALA A 85 -4.99 21.22 26.86
C ALA A 85 -6.06 20.62 25.92
N VAL A 86 -6.40 21.30 24.82
CA VAL A 86 -7.31 20.77 23.80
C VAL A 86 -6.66 19.62 23.01
N PHE A 87 -5.35 19.68 22.74
CA PHE A 87 -4.60 18.58 22.11
C PHE A 87 -4.51 17.34 23.01
N CYS A 88 -4.31 17.53 24.33
CA CYS A 88 -4.34 16.46 25.32
C CYS A 88 -5.74 15.84 25.45
N LEU A 89 -6.82 16.64 25.41
CA LEU A 89 -8.19 16.14 25.46
C LEU A 89 -8.59 15.42 24.15
N ALA A 90 -8.08 15.85 23.00
CA ALA A 90 -8.28 15.17 21.72
C ALA A 90 -7.48 13.85 21.61
N TRP A 91 -6.36 13.72 22.30
CA TRP A 91 -5.62 12.45 22.40
C TRP A 91 -6.30 11.42 23.30
N THR A 92 -7.08 11.84 24.31
CA THR A 92 -7.75 10.89 25.21
C THR A 92 -8.94 10.14 24.60
N THR A 93 -9.51 10.63 23.49
CA THR A 93 -10.60 9.95 22.77
C THR A 93 -10.10 9.07 21.63
N MET A 94 -8.81 9.10 21.30
CA MET A 94 -8.19 8.29 20.25
C MET A 94 -7.54 7.02 20.82
N LEU A 95 -8.20 6.47 21.84
CA LEU A 95 -7.85 5.23 22.54
C LEU A 95 -9.07 4.29 22.52
N TRP A 96 -9.72 4.18 21.37
CA TRP A 96 -10.77 3.20 21.16
C TRP A 96 -10.29 2.29 20.03
N ALA A 97 -10.03 1.04 20.42
CA ALA A 97 -9.86 -0.14 19.59
C ALA A 97 -8.85 0.00 18.44
N GLN A 98 -7.56 -0.15 18.78
CA GLN A 98 -6.72 -0.91 17.86
C GLN A 98 -7.04 -2.37 18.15
N GLU A 99 -8.08 -2.88 17.50
CA GLU A 99 -8.38 -4.31 17.45
C GLU A 99 -7.25 -4.92 16.62
N GLU A 100 -6.17 -5.35 17.30
CA GLU A 100 -5.15 -6.13 16.63
C GLU A 100 -5.76 -7.49 16.37
N GLU A 101 -5.99 -7.79 15.09
CA GLU A 101 -6.24 -9.15 14.60
C GLU A 101 -5.05 -10.02 15.03
N GLN A 102 -5.18 -10.63 16.21
CA GLN A 102 -4.15 -11.46 16.82
C GLN A 102 -4.44 -12.92 16.51
N GLU A 103 -3.76 -13.42 15.48
CA GLU A 103 -3.62 -14.85 15.29
C GLU A 103 -2.87 -15.46 16.49
N THR A 104 -3.55 -16.32 17.24
CA THR A 104 -3.01 -17.00 18.42
C THR A 104 -2.77 -18.46 18.10
N ARG A 105 -1.52 -18.93 18.22
CA ARG A 105 -1.21 -20.35 18.09
C ARG A 105 -1.83 -21.15 19.23
N ILE A 106 -2.53 -22.23 18.90
CA ILE A 106 -3.24 -23.10 19.86
C ILE A 106 -2.81 -24.57 19.70
N GLU A 107 -3.14 -25.38 20.70
CA GLU A 107 -3.00 -26.83 20.60
C GLU A 107 -4.23 -27.47 19.92
N GLN A 108 -4.05 -28.65 19.31
CA GLN A 108 -5.14 -29.37 18.64
C GLN A 108 -6.38 -29.58 19.54
N LYS A 109 -6.17 -29.80 20.85
CA LYS A 109 -7.25 -30.01 21.83
C LYS A 109 -8.17 -28.81 22.01
N GLU A 110 -7.72 -27.63 21.59
CA GLU A 110 -8.47 -26.36 21.67
C GLU A 110 -9.29 -26.09 20.40
N VAL A 111 -9.12 -26.92 19.36
CA VAL A 111 -9.86 -26.85 18.10
C VAL A 111 -11.16 -27.64 18.23
N PRO A 112 -12.31 -27.07 17.84
CA PRO A 112 -13.59 -27.78 17.85
C PRO A 112 -13.55 -29.09 17.07
N GLN A 113 -14.21 -30.13 17.57
CA GLN A 113 -14.22 -31.44 16.92
C GLN A 113 -14.78 -31.37 15.49
N ALA A 114 -15.78 -30.54 15.24
CA ALA A 114 -16.35 -30.35 13.91
C ALA A 114 -15.33 -29.84 12.89
N VAL A 115 -14.43 -28.95 13.31
CA VAL A 115 -13.32 -28.43 12.49
C VAL A 115 -12.31 -29.54 12.21
N LEU A 116 -11.91 -30.30 13.23
CA LEU A 116 -10.97 -31.42 13.06
C LEU A 116 -11.53 -32.50 12.12
N ASP A 117 -12.81 -32.84 12.27
CA ASP A 117 -13.48 -33.84 11.44
C ASP A 117 -13.56 -33.38 9.98
N ALA A 118 -13.94 -32.11 9.74
CA ALA A 118 -13.97 -31.52 8.41
C ALA A 118 -12.58 -31.52 7.76
N PHE A 119 -11.57 -31.09 8.50
CA PHE A 119 -10.17 -31.06 8.05
C PHE A 119 -9.63 -32.45 7.70
N HIS A 120 -9.75 -33.43 8.60
CA HIS A 120 -9.25 -34.78 8.36
C HIS A 120 -9.97 -35.49 7.21
N LYS A 121 -11.26 -35.21 7.01
CA LYS A 121 -12.03 -35.72 5.87
C LYS A 121 -11.54 -35.12 4.55
N ALA A 122 -11.26 -33.81 4.52
CA ALA A 122 -10.81 -33.12 3.31
C ALA A 122 -9.34 -33.42 2.97
N TYR A 123 -8.49 -33.60 3.99
CA TYR A 123 -7.03 -33.70 3.84
C TYR A 123 -6.45 -34.93 4.57
N PRO A 124 -6.80 -36.16 4.17
CA PRO A 124 -6.33 -37.39 4.86
C PRO A 124 -4.82 -37.64 4.77
N GLY A 125 -4.08 -36.89 3.94
CA GLY A 125 -2.63 -36.97 3.77
C GLY A 125 -1.88 -35.70 4.20
N ALA A 126 -2.48 -34.90 5.09
CA ALA A 126 -1.84 -33.70 5.62
C ALA A 126 -0.67 -34.04 6.57
N GLU A 127 0.42 -33.29 6.46
CA GLU A 127 1.61 -33.39 7.29
C GLU A 127 1.95 -32.02 7.89
N LYS A 128 2.83 -31.97 8.90
CA LYS A 128 3.33 -30.73 9.52
C LYS A 128 2.19 -29.77 9.93
N ILE A 129 1.19 -30.32 10.61
CA ILE A 129 -0.03 -29.60 10.97
C ILE A 129 0.23 -28.67 12.15
N THR A 130 -0.18 -27.41 12.02
CA THR A 130 -0.23 -26.41 13.09
C THR A 130 -1.61 -25.77 13.14
N PHE A 131 -2.00 -25.34 14.34
CA PHE A 131 -3.32 -24.77 14.61
C PHE A 131 -3.17 -23.37 15.17
N SER A 132 -4.02 -22.48 14.69
CA SER A 132 -4.17 -21.12 15.19
C SER A 132 -5.65 -20.78 15.33
N ARG A 133 -5.90 -19.78 16.16
CA ARG A 133 -7.20 -19.18 16.37
C ARG A 133 -7.07 -17.68 16.17
N GLU A 134 -7.98 -17.12 15.39
CA GLU A 134 -8.09 -15.69 15.16
C GLU A 134 -9.47 -15.23 15.64
N GLU A 135 -9.52 -14.05 16.24
CA GLU A 135 -10.77 -13.33 16.50
C GLU A 135 -10.81 -12.12 15.58
N GLU A 136 -11.84 -12.06 14.76
CA GLU A 136 -12.00 -11.00 13.78
C GLU A 136 -13.46 -10.60 13.69
N ASN A 137 -13.73 -9.30 13.82
CA ASN A 137 -15.09 -8.75 13.79
C ASN A 137 -16.04 -9.48 14.77
N GLY A 138 -15.53 -9.89 15.93
CA GLY A 138 -16.27 -10.64 16.94
C GLY A 138 -16.55 -12.11 16.59
N GLN A 139 -15.99 -12.63 15.50
CA GLN A 139 -16.13 -14.01 15.06
C GLN A 139 -14.82 -14.77 15.30
N THR A 140 -14.93 -15.97 15.86
CA THR A 140 -13.77 -16.87 16.03
C THR A 140 -13.56 -17.70 14.78
N LYS A 141 -12.34 -17.67 14.25
CA LYS A 141 -11.87 -18.53 13.18
C LYS A 141 -10.79 -19.48 13.69
N TYR A 142 -10.77 -20.69 13.16
CA TYR A 142 -9.75 -21.69 13.43
C TYR A 142 -8.99 -21.95 12.15
N GLU A 143 -7.71 -21.61 12.12
CA GLU A 143 -6.85 -21.86 10.98
C GLU A 143 -6.03 -23.13 11.21
N ILE A 144 -5.96 -23.95 10.17
CA ILE A 144 -5.11 -25.14 10.12
C ILE A 144 -4.12 -24.97 8.98
N SER A 145 -2.85 -24.84 9.34
CA SER A 145 -1.72 -24.75 8.42
C SER A 145 -1.01 -26.10 8.34
N PHE A 146 -0.79 -26.61 7.13
CA PHE A 146 -0.28 -27.95 6.90
C PHE A 146 0.42 -28.06 5.54
N THR A 147 1.12 -29.18 5.34
CA THR A 147 1.69 -29.54 4.05
C THR A 147 0.91 -30.70 3.45
N VAL A 148 0.53 -30.61 2.18
CA VAL A 148 -0.08 -31.71 1.43
C VAL A 148 0.50 -31.75 0.02
N LYS A 149 0.92 -32.94 -0.44
CA LYS A 149 1.59 -33.12 -1.75
C LYS A 149 2.80 -32.18 -1.95
N GLY A 150 3.52 -31.85 -0.88
CA GLY A 150 4.70 -30.99 -0.91
C GLY A 150 4.43 -29.49 -0.98
N LYS A 151 3.16 -29.05 -0.95
CA LYS A 151 2.76 -27.64 -0.91
C LYS A 151 2.22 -27.27 0.47
N LYS A 152 2.52 -26.07 0.95
CA LYS A 152 1.91 -25.50 2.16
C LYS A 152 0.47 -25.08 1.82
N LYS A 153 -0.46 -25.34 2.72
CA LYS A 153 -1.84 -24.87 2.68
C LYS A 153 -2.27 -24.39 4.04
N GLU A 154 -3.11 -23.38 4.05
CA GLU A 154 -3.75 -22.83 5.24
C GLU A 154 -5.26 -22.84 4.97
N VAL A 155 -6.03 -23.36 5.92
CA VAL A 155 -7.49 -23.41 5.78
C VAL A 155 -8.12 -22.87 7.03
N SER A 156 -8.92 -21.83 6.85
CA SER A 156 -9.67 -21.15 7.91
C SER A 156 -11.07 -21.75 7.99
N TYR A 157 -11.46 -22.13 9.20
CA TYR A 157 -12.75 -22.73 9.50
C TYR A 157 -13.54 -21.90 10.50
N ALA A 158 -14.86 -21.87 10.35
CA ALA A 158 -15.77 -21.48 11.41
C ALA A 158 -15.84 -22.58 12.49
N PRO A 159 -16.32 -22.28 13.72
CA PRO A 159 -16.35 -23.25 14.82
C PRO A 159 -17.20 -24.51 14.55
N ASP A 160 -18.13 -24.43 13.59
CA ASP A 160 -18.99 -25.54 13.13
C ASP A 160 -18.33 -26.43 12.06
N GLY A 161 -17.10 -26.14 11.65
CA GLY A 161 -16.36 -26.87 10.63
C GLY A 161 -16.62 -26.42 9.20
N LYS A 162 -17.37 -25.33 8.97
CA LYS A 162 -17.51 -24.72 7.65
C LYS A 162 -16.17 -24.09 7.23
N VAL A 163 -15.74 -24.35 6.00
CA VAL A 163 -14.58 -23.68 5.39
C VAL A 163 -14.96 -22.23 5.09
N LEU A 164 -14.13 -21.31 5.56
CA LEU A 164 -14.23 -19.87 5.29
C LEU A 164 -13.28 -19.49 4.16
N GLU A 165 -12.03 -19.92 4.25
CA GLU A 165 -10.97 -19.55 3.30
C GLU A 165 -9.98 -20.70 3.14
N VAL A 166 -9.42 -20.80 1.94
CA VAL A 166 -8.30 -21.70 1.62
C VAL A 166 -7.19 -20.89 0.96
N GLU A 167 -6.01 -20.94 1.55
CA GLU A 167 -4.78 -20.43 0.98
C GLU A 167 -3.89 -21.60 0.56
N GLU A 168 -3.43 -21.59 -0.68
CA GLU A 168 -2.51 -22.60 -1.21
C GLU A 168 -1.25 -21.93 -1.76
N GLU A 169 -0.08 -22.32 -1.25
CA GLU A 169 1.20 -21.86 -1.78
C GLU A 169 1.37 -22.37 -3.22
N ILE A 170 1.68 -21.45 -4.13
CA ILE A 170 1.84 -21.71 -5.56
C ILE A 170 3.24 -21.32 -6.06
N GLY A 171 3.69 -22.02 -7.10
CA GLY A 171 4.94 -21.69 -7.80
C GLY A 171 4.83 -20.40 -8.61
N LEU A 172 5.97 -19.80 -8.97
CA LEU A 172 6.01 -18.57 -9.78
C LEU A 172 5.38 -18.75 -11.16
N GLU A 173 5.44 -19.97 -11.68
CA GLU A 173 4.87 -20.41 -12.95
C GLU A 173 3.34 -20.52 -12.94
N GLU A 174 2.74 -20.63 -11.76
CA GLU A 174 1.29 -20.72 -11.56
C GLU A 174 0.64 -19.33 -11.42
N ILE A 175 1.45 -18.28 -11.22
CA ILE A 175 0.97 -16.90 -11.11
C ILE A 175 0.52 -16.39 -12.49
N PRO A 176 -0.68 -15.79 -12.61
CA PRO A 176 -1.11 -15.12 -13.84
C PRO A 176 -0.08 -14.10 -14.33
N ARG A 177 0.30 -14.20 -15.61
CA ARG A 177 1.29 -13.30 -16.23
C ARG A 177 0.91 -11.83 -16.14
N THR A 178 -0.39 -11.54 -16.21
CA THR A 178 -0.96 -10.19 -16.05
C THR A 178 -0.52 -9.53 -14.75
N ILE A 179 -0.48 -10.27 -13.65
CA ILE A 179 -0.06 -9.77 -12.34
C ILE A 179 1.45 -9.48 -12.31
N ILE A 180 2.25 -10.40 -12.86
CA ILE A 180 3.71 -10.24 -12.96
C ILE A 180 4.07 -9.00 -13.79
N ASP A 181 3.39 -8.78 -14.91
CA ASP A 181 3.62 -7.64 -15.80
C ASP A 181 3.19 -6.32 -15.13
N LEU A 182 2.12 -6.34 -14.33
CA LEU A 182 1.69 -5.19 -13.54
C LEU A 182 2.72 -4.80 -12.48
N ILE A 183 3.31 -5.76 -11.77
CA ILE A 183 4.34 -5.48 -10.76
C ILE A 183 5.60 -4.89 -11.41
N LYS A 184 6.01 -5.45 -12.57
CA LYS A 184 7.13 -4.95 -13.38
C LYS A 184 6.94 -3.52 -13.87
N SER A 185 5.71 -3.13 -14.22
CA SER A 185 5.45 -1.77 -14.72
C SER A 185 5.59 -0.69 -13.64
N HIS A 186 5.44 -1.05 -12.36
CA HIS A 186 5.56 -0.11 -11.24
C HIS A 186 6.92 -0.15 -10.54
N THR A 187 7.69 -1.22 -10.70
CA THR A 187 8.96 -1.43 -9.99
C THR A 187 10.00 -2.10 -10.88
N THR A 188 11.20 -1.51 -10.93
CA THR A 188 12.32 -2.01 -11.75
C THR A 188 13.14 -3.09 -11.05
N ALA A 189 12.98 -3.25 -9.73
CA ALA A 189 13.65 -4.26 -8.91
C ALA A 189 12.67 -4.79 -7.87
N PHE A 190 12.22 -6.03 -8.07
CA PHE A 190 11.39 -6.76 -7.11
C PHE A 190 11.79 -8.24 -7.08
N LYS A 191 11.50 -8.90 -5.96
CA LYS A 191 11.63 -10.34 -5.79
C LYS A 191 10.38 -10.84 -5.08
N ILE A 192 9.75 -11.84 -5.66
CA ILE A 192 8.60 -12.52 -5.07
C ILE A 192 9.13 -13.43 -3.96
N LEU A 193 8.61 -13.26 -2.75
CA LEU A 193 8.97 -14.01 -1.55
C LEU A 193 8.00 -15.17 -1.31
N LYS A 194 6.70 -14.94 -1.51
CA LYS A 194 5.62 -15.91 -1.36
C LYS A 194 4.53 -15.60 -2.38
N ALA A 195 3.86 -16.63 -2.87
CA ALA A 195 2.71 -16.52 -3.74
C ALA A 195 1.67 -17.56 -3.31
N GLU A 196 0.44 -17.11 -3.11
CA GLU A 196 -0.66 -17.96 -2.67
C GLU A 196 -1.87 -17.77 -3.57
N LYS A 197 -2.57 -18.87 -3.82
CA LYS A 197 -3.91 -18.85 -4.39
C LYS A 197 -4.90 -18.83 -3.23
N ILE A 198 -5.77 -17.84 -3.22
CA ILE A 198 -6.81 -17.64 -2.20
C ILE A 198 -8.14 -18.06 -2.79
N THR A 199 -8.93 -18.82 -2.02
CA THR A 199 -10.30 -19.18 -2.37
C THR A 199 -11.21 -18.92 -1.17
N GLU A 200 -12.17 -18.01 -1.34
CA GLU A 200 -13.14 -17.61 -0.31
C GLU A 200 -14.54 -17.57 -0.94
N GLY A 201 -15.38 -18.57 -0.64
CA GLY A 201 -16.68 -18.72 -1.32
C GLY A 201 -16.52 -18.81 -2.85
N ASP A 202 -17.11 -17.85 -3.57
CA ASP A 202 -17.01 -17.74 -5.04
C ASP A 202 -15.80 -16.91 -5.50
N PHE A 203 -15.09 -16.26 -4.58
CA PHE A 203 -13.90 -15.49 -4.89
C PHE A 203 -12.69 -16.40 -5.06
N GLU A 204 -11.95 -16.18 -6.14
CA GLU A 204 -10.64 -16.77 -6.41
C GLU A 204 -9.64 -15.66 -6.73
N GLY A 205 -8.55 -15.62 -5.99
CA GLY A 205 -7.52 -14.58 -6.11
C GLY A 205 -6.11 -15.09 -5.86
N TYR A 206 -5.16 -14.18 -5.96
CA TYR A 206 -3.74 -14.44 -5.81
C TYR A 206 -3.11 -13.44 -4.86
N GLU A 207 -2.61 -13.90 -3.72
CA GLU A 207 -1.84 -13.08 -2.81
C GLU A 207 -0.35 -13.19 -3.11
N LEU A 208 0.33 -12.05 -3.21
CA LEU A 208 1.76 -11.99 -3.48
C LEU A 208 2.46 -11.19 -2.40
N LYS A 209 3.36 -11.85 -1.68
CA LYS A 209 4.36 -11.21 -0.83
C LYS A 209 5.62 -10.98 -1.64
N PHE A 210 6.02 -9.74 -1.84
CA PHE A 210 7.23 -9.41 -2.58
C PHE A 210 8.01 -8.26 -1.95
N GLU A 211 9.34 -8.34 -2.08
CA GLU A 211 10.23 -7.23 -1.77
C GLU A 211 10.44 -6.37 -3.02
N TYR A 212 10.54 -5.05 -2.83
CA TYR A 212 10.86 -4.09 -3.88
C TYR A 212 11.72 -2.95 -3.34
N THR A 213 12.57 -2.38 -4.19
CA THR A 213 13.42 -1.25 -3.82
C THR A 213 12.83 0.06 -4.35
N ARG A 214 12.64 1.04 -3.45
CA ARG A 214 12.21 2.39 -3.82
C ARG A 214 13.05 3.42 -3.09
N LYS A 215 13.66 4.35 -3.85
CA LYS A 215 14.58 5.39 -3.32
C LYS A 215 15.72 4.80 -2.45
N GLY A 216 16.31 3.69 -2.90
CA GLY A 216 17.41 3.02 -2.20
C GLY A 216 17.03 2.28 -0.92
N LYS A 217 15.73 2.15 -0.60
CA LYS A 217 15.23 1.39 0.55
C LYS A 217 14.45 0.16 0.07
N THR A 218 14.80 -1.00 0.60
CA THR A 218 14.02 -2.24 0.40
C THR A 218 12.76 -2.18 1.26
N ARG A 219 11.65 -2.57 0.68
CA ARG A 219 10.33 -2.66 1.31
C ARG A 219 9.75 -4.02 0.97
N VAL A 220 8.96 -4.58 1.88
CA VAL A 220 8.13 -5.76 1.62
C VAL A 220 6.68 -5.30 1.53
N ARG A 221 5.91 -5.92 0.65
CA ARG A 221 4.47 -5.73 0.58
C ARG A 221 3.80 -7.05 0.25
N GLU A 222 2.61 -7.20 0.81
CA GLU A 222 1.63 -8.24 0.51
C GLU A 222 0.49 -7.57 -0.25
N VAL A 223 0.05 -8.17 -1.35
CA VAL A 223 -1.04 -7.63 -2.18
C VAL A 223 -1.87 -8.79 -2.72
N LEU A 224 -3.18 -8.70 -2.50
CA LEU A 224 -4.16 -9.58 -3.11
C LEU A 224 -4.58 -9.04 -4.49
N PHE A 225 -4.62 -9.94 -5.47
CA PHE A 225 -5.05 -9.66 -6.83
C PHE A 225 -6.22 -10.57 -7.22
N ASP A 226 -7.15 -10.06 -8.00
CA ASP A 226 -8.13 -10.90 -8.69
C ASP A 226 -7.49 -11.65 -9.88
N ALA A 227 -8.26 -12.53 -10.53
CA ALA A 227 -7.83 -13.28 -11.70
C ALA A 227 -7.44 -12.38 -12.91
N GLN A 228 -7.92 -11.13 -12.96
CA GLN A 228 -7.62 -10.16 -14.00
C GLN A 228 -6.35 -9.34 -13.68
N GLY A 229 -5.85 -9.44 -12.45
CA GLY A 229 -4.69 -8.72 -11.94
C GLY A 229 -5.02 -7.34 -11.39
N ASN A 230 -6.29 -7.02 -11.12
CA ASN A 230 -6.62 -5.84 -10.35
C ASN A 230 -6.28 -6.09 -8.88
N LYS A 231 -5.76 -5.06 -8.22
CA LYS A 231 -5.57 -5.10 -6.77
C LYS A 231 -6.93 -5.07 -6.12
N VAL A 232 -7.21 -6.08 -5.32
CA VAL A 232 -8.34 -6.06 -4.40
C VAL A 232 -7.79 -5.70 -3.03
N GLN A 233 -8.56 -4.96 -2.25
CA GLN A 233 -8.36 -5.06 -0.80
C GLN A 233 -8.74 -6.50 -0.44
N GLN A 234 -8.07 -7.12 0.53
CA GLN A 234 -8.74 -8.24 1.19
C GLN A 234 -10.14 -7.71 1.54
N PRO A 235 -11.22 -8.40 1.13
CA PRO A 235 -12.54 -7.99 1.58
C PRO A 235 -12.41 -7.79 3.09
N GLU A 236 -12.89 -6.66 3.63
CA GLU A 236 -13.04 -6.56 5.08
C GLU A 236 -13.75 -7.84 5.48
N ARG A 237 -13.07 -8.74 6.21
CA ARG A 237 -13.52 -10.13 6.20
C ARG A 237 -14.93 -10.15 6.82
N GLY A 238 -15.88 -10.59 6.01
CA GLY A 238 -17.18 -9.92 5.81
C GLY A 238 -18.01 -9.54 7.03
N ASN A 239 -18.59 -8.34 6.96
CA ASN A 239 -19.92 -8.08 7.54
C ASN A 239 -20.97 -8.81 6.69
N SER A 240 -21.24 -10.09 6.99
CA SER A 240 -22.43 -10.78 6.50
C SER A 240 -23.58 -10.59 7.48
N GLU A 241 -24.04 -9.35 7.63
CA GLU A 241 -25.41 -9.12 8.08
C GLU A 241 -26.29 -8.84 6.86
N ASN A 242 -27.32 -9.68 6.76
CA ASN A 242 -28.60 -9.46 6.08
C ASN A 242 -28.77 -9.95 4.63
N GLU A 243 -28.91 -11.27 4.48
CA GLU A 243 -29.96 -11.84 3.60
C GLU A 243 -30.92 -12.67 4.46
N ARG A 244 -31.88 -11.98 5.07
CA ARG A 244 -33.22 -12.53 5.27
C ARG A 244 -34.09 -11.88 4.20
N ASP A 245 -34.59 -12.69 3.27
CA ASP A 245 -35.97 -12.71 2.79
C ASP A 245 -36.25 -14.01 2.03
#